data_AF-A0A6L6BAJ5-F1
#
_entry.id   AF-A0A6L6BAJ5-F1
#
_cell.length_a   1.000
_cell.length_b   1.000
_cell.length_c   1.000
_cell.angle_alpha   90.00
_cell.angle_beta   90.00
_cell.angle_gamma   90.00
#
_symmetry.space_group_name_H-M   'P 1'
#
loop_
_entity.id
_entity.type
_entity.pdbx_description
1 polymer ?
#
loop_
_entity_poly.entity_id
_entity_poly.type
_entity_poly.pdbx_seq_one_letter_code
_entity_poly.pdbx_strand_id
1 'polypeptide(L)'
;MFRKIAISSIAGLLIAGVVTAVPASAAAKISNGVPCSKSGATSKTSNGTYKCAKNPTVKNSKLTWLSSDCITTANSYTKALANLPKIKTSTDATVAQLDVEIAATQKSMADAALDIPKFQGELDKAKAALALVQADAANLAKNKATIDKWKEAIKAWEKAIAGSGATTYQRALTRQQTYRGQALAQYTNAQRDVKDGLAMTQLICSKGY
;
A
#
# COMPACT_ATOMS: atom_id res chain seq x y z
N MET A 1 -10.46 -46.40 45.04
CA MET A 1 -11.71 -46.62 45.81
C MET A 1 -12.85 -46.70 44.83
N PHE A 2 -13.53 -47.84 44.81
CA PHE A 2 -14.70 -48.13 43.98
C PHE A 2 -15.92 -47.35 44.47
N ARG A 3 -16.74 -46.86 43.54
CA ARG A 3 -18.21 -46.97 43.64
C ARG A 3 -18.82 -46.96 42.25
N LYS A 4 -19.41 -48.10 41.92
CA LYS A 4 -20.21 -48.43 40.75
C LYS A 4 -21.67 -47.95 40.94
N ILE A 5 -22.45 -48.08 39.85
CA ILE A 5 -23.91 -48.30 39.67
C ILE A 5 -24.46 -47.24 38.69
N ALA A 6 -25.19 -47.48 37.59
CA ALA A 6 -25.79 -48.62 36.88
C ALA A 6 -25.92 -48.20 35.38
N ILE A 7 -25.67 -49.01 34.35
CA ILE A 7 -26.46 -50.09 33.70
C ILE A 7 -27.94 -49.77 33.43
N SER A 8 -28.27 -49.52 32.15
CA SER A 8 -29.41 -50.09 31.37
C SER A 8 -29.29 -49.59 29.90
N SER A 9 -28.80 -50.40 28.94
CA SER A 9 -29.55 -51.37 28.08
C SER A 9 -30.40 -50.63 27.01
N ILE A 10 -30.41 -50.87 25.68
CA ILE A 10 -30.49 -52.12 24.88
C ILE A 10 -30.21 -51.83 23.38
N ALA A 11 -29.58 -52.81 22.71
CA ALA A 11 -29.56 -53.17 21.26
C ALA A 11 -29.10 -52.16 20.19
N GLY A 12 -28.30 -52.51 19.19
CA GLY A 12 -27.93 -53.81 18.64
C GLY A 12 -28.32 -53.88 17.17
N LEU A 13 -27.35 -53.77 16.24
CA LEU A 13 -27.46 -54.35 14.90
C LEU A 13 -26.05 -54.59 14.36
N LEU A 14 -25.57 -55.81 14.59
CA LEU A 14 -24.53 -56.45 13.77
C LEU A 14 -25.19 -56.75 12.41
N ILE A 15 -24.79 -56.03 11.37
CA ILE A 15 -25.00 -56.49 10.00
C ILE A 15 -23.72 -57.20 9.58
N ALA A 16 -23.75 -58.52 9.67
CA ALA A 16 -22.89 -59.39 8.88
C ALA A 16 -23.29 -59.22 7.41
N GLY A 17 -22.56 -58.35 6.70
CA GLY A 17 -22.61 -58.21 5.26
C GLY A 17 -21.46 -58.99 4.64
N VAL A 18 -21.83 -59.94 3.79
CA VAL A 18 -21.00 -60.84 2.98
C VAL A 18 -19.67 -60.20 2.54
N VAL A 19 -18.56 -60.85 2.91
CA VAL A 19 -17.22 -60.51 2.41
C VAL A 19 -17.15 -61.01 0.95
N THR A 20 -17.64 -60.22 0.00
CA THR A 20 -17.06 -60.29 -1.34
C THR A 20 -15.70 -59.64 -1.21
N ALA A 21 -14.65 -60.44 -1.39
CA ALA A 21 -13.29 -59.96 -1.51
C ALA A 21 -13.21 -59.02 -2.72
N VAL A 22 -13.54 -57.75 -2.52
CA VAL A 22 -13.05 -56.68 -3.39
C VAL A 22 -11.55 -56.71 -3.19
N PRO A 23 -10.72 -56.83 -4.25
CA PRO A 23 -9.28 -56.77 -4.10
C PRO A 23 -8.97 -55.50 -3.30
N ALA A 24 -8.14 -55.64 -2.27
CA ALA A 24 -7.62 -54.52 -1.51
C ALA A 24 -6.90 -53.60 -2.48
N SER A 25 -7.66 -52.71 -3.12
CA SER A 25 -7.14 -51.58 -3.85
C SER A 25 -6.42 -50.81 -2.76
N ALA A 26 -5.09 -50.86 -2.77
CA ALA A 26 -4.25 -50.11 -1.86
C ALA A 26 -4.88 -48.72 -1.72
N ALA A 27 -5.38 -48.39 -0.53
CA ALA A 27 -6.15 -47.17 -0.32
C ALA A 27 -5.33 -46.03 -0.93
N ALA A 28 -5.85 -45.41 -1.99
CA ALA A 28 -5.07 -44.46 -2.78
C ALA A 28 -4.50 -43.42 -1.82
N LYS A 29 -3.18 -43.24 -1.83
CA LYS A 29 -2.47 -42.36 -0.89
C LYS A 29 -3.12 -40.98 -0.95
N ILE A 30 -3.77 -40.56 0.14
CA ILE A 30 -4.39 -39.24 0.23
C ILE A 30 -3.25 -38.22 0.35
N SER A 31 -3.07 -37.43 -0.70
CA SER A 31 -2.07 -36.37 -0.77
C SER A 31 -2.51 -35.31 -1.78
N ASN A 32 -1.84 -34.16 -1.76
CA ASN A 32 -2.21 -33.03 -2.61
C ASN A 32 -2.21 -33.42 -4.10
N GLY A 33 -3.31 -33.10 -4.80
CA GLY A 33 -3.46 -33.35 -6.24
C GLY A 33 -3.97 -34.74 -6.61
N VAL A 34 -4.11 -35.67 -5.64
CA VAL A 34 -4.67 -37.00 -5.92
C VAL A 34 -6.17 -36.88 -6.20
N PRO A 35 -6.70 -37.48 -7.29
CA PRO A 35 -8.12 -37.40 -7.62
C PRO A 35 -9.02 -37.92 -6.50
N CYS A 36 -10.19 -37.30 -6.36
CA CYS A 36 -11.21 -37.72 -5.42
C CYS A 36 -12.60 -37.51 -6.02
N SER A 37 -13.55 -38.37 -5.64
CA SER A 37 -14.85 -38.46 -6.32
C SER A 37 -15.95 -37.64 -5.65
N LYS A 38 -15.80 -37.30 -4.36
CA LYS A 38 -16.85 -36.66 -3.55
C LYS A 38 -16.39 -35.30 -3.02
N SER A 39 -16.86 -34.23 -3.66
CA SER A 39 -16.61 -32.86 -3.21
C SER A 39 -16.98 -32.69 -1.73
N GLY A 40 -16.10 -32.03 -0.97
CA GLY A 40 -16.29 -31.77 0.45
C GLY A 40 -15.95 -32.96 1.36
N ALA A 41 -15.64 -34.15 0.82
CA ALA A 41 -15.14 -35.25 1.63
C ALA A 41 -13.87 -34.83 2.37
N THR A 42 -13.72 -35.28 3.61
CA THR A 42 -12.52 -35.03 4.42
C THR A 42 -11.87 -36.34 4.81
N SER A 43 -10.55 -36.31 4.99
CA SER A 43 -9.80 -37.44 5.50
C SER A 43 -8.61 -36.96 6.32
N LYS A 44 -8.26 -37.74 7.34
CA LYS A 44 -7.14 -37.45 8.23
C LYS A 44 -6.04 -38.48 7.97
N THR A 45 -4.83 -37.99 7.80
CA THR A 45 -3.62 -38.81 7.61
C THR A 45 -2.61 -38.49 8.72
N SER A 46 -1.49 -39.22 8.79
CA SER A 46 -0.35 -38.85 9.64
C SER A 46 0.19 -37.45 9.33
N ASN A 47 -0.06 -37.00 8.09
CA ASN A 47 0.53 -35.82 7.49
C ASN A 47 -0.45 -34.62 7.49
N GLY A 48 -1.59 -34.76 8.17
CA GLY A 48 -2.59 -33.70 8.34
C GLY A 48 -3.96 -34.03 7.76
N THR A 49 -4.80 -33.00 7.70
CA THR A 49 -6.20 -33.07 7.23
C THR A 49 -6.29 -32.66 5.76
N TYR A 50 -6.97 -33.49 4.98
CA TYR A 50 -7.23 -33.27 3.56
C TYR A 50 -8.72 -33.13 3.29
N LYS A 51 -9.06 -32.30 2.30
CA LYS A 51 -10.42 -32.12 1.79
C LYS A 51 -10.43 -32.32 0.27
N CYS A 52 -11.39 -33.08 -0.21
CA CYS A 52 -11.65 -33.25 -1.62
C CYS A 52 -12.30 -31.96 -2.16
N ALA A 53 -11.57 -31.18 -2.95
CA ALA A 53 -12.02 -29.91 -3.47
C ALA A 53 -11.37 -29.60 -4.82
N LYS A 54 -11.89 -28.58 -5.50
CA LYS A 54 -11.23 -27.97 -6.66
C LYS A 54 -10.10 -27.08 -6.16
N ASN A 55 -8.94 -27.13 -6.82
CA ASN A 55 -7.83 -26.24 -6.53
C ASN A 55 -8.21 -24.80 -6.92
N PRO A 56 -8.27 -23.85 -5.97
CA PRO A 56 -8.65 -22.46 -6.24
C PRO A 56 -7.68 -21.73 -7.18
N THR A 57 -6.42 -22.18 -7.30
CA THR A 57 -5.42 -21.53 -8.16
C THR A 57 -5.46 -21.99 -9.61
N VAL A 58 -6.21 -23.06 -9.92
CA VAL A 58 -6.29 -23.64 -11.27
C VAL A 58 -7.73 -23.53 -11.77
N LYS A 59 -7.93 -22.71 -12.82
CA LYS A 59 -9.23 -22.55 -13.48
C LYS A 59 -9.71 -23.90 -14.02
N ASN A 60 -10.98 -24.23 -13.78
CA ASN A 60 -11.61 -25.50 -14.21
C ASN A 60 -10.93 -26.77 -13.65
N SER A 61 -10.31 -26.69 -12.47
CA SER A 61 -9.68 -27.86 -11.86
C SER A 61 -10.67 -29.00 -11.57
N LYS A 62 -10.20 -30.23 -11.71
CA LYS A 62 -10.89 -31.45 -11.26
C LYS A 62 -10.86 -31.53 -9.74
N LEU A 63 -11.72 -32.37 -9.17
CA LEU A 63 -11.72 -32.66 -7.73
C LEU A 63 -10.47 -33.47 -7.37
N THR A 64 -9.70 -32.93 -6.42
CA THR A 64 -8.50 -33.58 -5.86
C THR A 64 -8.46 -33.40 -4.35
N TRP A 65 -7.75 -34.29 -3.65
CA TRP A 65 -7.42 -34.09 -2.25
C TRP A 65 -6.47 -32.91 -2.12
N LEU A 66 -6.80 -31.98 -1.22
CA LEU A 66 -5.99 -30.80 -0.89
C LEU A 66 -5.88 -30.70 0.62
N SER A 67 -4.69 -30.45 1.14
CA SER A 67 -4.44 -30.20 2.55
C SER A 67 -5.15 -28.91 2.98
N SER A 68 -5.48 -28.82 4.28
CA SER A 68 -6.03 -27.59 4.87
C SER A 68 -5.16 -26.36 4.56
N ASP A 69 -3.83 -26.54 4.58
CA ASP A 69 -2.85 -25.48 4.33
C ASP A 69 -2.87 -25.04 2.87
N CYS A 70 -2.95 -25.99 1.93
CA CYS A 70 -3.11 -25.68 0.51
C CYS A 70 -4.39 -24.89 0.25
N ILE A 71 -5.52 -25.30 0.82
CA ILE A 71 -6.80 -24.59 0.67
C ILE A 71 -6.71 -23.17 1.23
N THR A 72 -6.12 -23.03 2.42
CA THR A 72 -6.00 -21.74 3.11
C THR A 72 -5.12 -20.77 2.33
N THR A 73 -3.93 -21.22 1.92
CA THR A 73 -2.99 -20.39 1.15
C THR A 73 -3.51 -20.05 -0.24
N ALA A 74 -4.15 -20.99 -0.94
CA ALA A 74 -4.79 -20.72 -2.22
C ALA A 74 -5.93 -19.71 -2.13
N ASN A 75 -6.76 -19.77 -1.08
CA ASN A 75 -7.80 -18.78 -0.85
C ASN A 75 -7.23 -17.40 -0.51
N SER A 76 -6.15 -17.33 0.27
CA SER A 76 -5.47 -16.07 0.56
C SER A 76 -4.84 -15.46 -0.70
N TYR A 77 -4.16 -16.27 -1.51
CA TYR A 77 -3.58 -15.85 -2.78
C TYR A 77 -4.64 -15.31 -3.74
N THR A 78 -5.74 -16.06 -3.96
CA THR A 78 -6.81 -15.64 -4.89
C THR A 78 -7.48 -14.34 -4.45
N LYS A 79 -7.67 -14.13 -3.14
CA LYS A 79 -8.16 -12.85 -2.60
C LYS A 79 -7.17 -11.70 -2.86
N ALA A 80 -5.88 -11.93 -2.61
CA ALA A 80 -4.84 -10.92 -2.87
C ALA A 80 -4.78 -10.55 -4.37
N LEU A 81 -4.82 -11.56 -5.25
CA LEU A 81 -4.86 -11.37 -6.70
C LEU A 81 -6.10 -10.57 -7.14
N ALA A 82 -7.28 -10.86 -6.58
CA ALA A 82 -8.51 -10.15 -6.89
C ALA A 82 -8.53 -8.70 -6.35
N ASN A 83 -7.78 -8.42 -5.29
CA ASN A 83 -7.64 -7.07 -4.74
C ASN A 83 -6.58 -6.23 -5.46
N LEU A 84 -5.62 -6.86 -6.14
CA LEU A 84 -4.53 -6.15 -6.82
C LEU A 84 -5.01 -5.08 -7.83
N PRO A 85 -6.05 -5.30 -8.65
CA PRO A 85 -6.61 -4.24 -9.51
C PRO A 85 -7.19 -3.06 -8.72
N LYS A 86 -7.83 -3.33 -7.57
CA LYS A 86 -8.40 -2.27 -6.71
C LYS A 86 -7.30 -1.43 -6.08
N ILE A 87 -6.22 -2.08 -5.63
CA ILE A 87 -5.01 -1.40 -5.14
C ILE A 87 -4.45 -0.53 -6.25
N LYS A 88 -4.33 -1.05 -7.49
CA LYS A 88 -3.86 -0.27 -8.64
C LYS A 88 -4.73 0.97 -8.87
N THR A 89 -6.05 0.81 -8.94
CA THR A 89 -6.98 1.93 -9.15
C THR A 89 -6.84 2.99 -8.06
N SER A 90 -6.74 2.57 -6.80
CA SER A 90 -6.51 3.50 -5.67
C SER A 90 -5.17 4.21 -5.79
N THR A 91 -4.10 3.49 -6.11
CA THR A 91 -2.75 4.06 -6.30
C THR A 91 -2.74 5.06 -7.45
N ASP A 92 -3.31 4.71 -8.61
CA ASP A 92 -3.38 5.58 -9.78
C ASP A 92 -4.13 6.88 -9.46
N ALA A 93 -5.26 6.79 -8.74
CA ALA A 93 -6.03 7.96 -8.30
C ALA A 93 -5.23 8.86 -7.36
N THR A 94 -4.54 8.27 -6.36
CA THR A 94 -3.66 9.03 -5.45
C THR A 94 -2.50 9.68 -6.19
N VAL A 95 -1.85 8.98 -7.12
CA VAL A 95 -0.75 9.52 -7.92
C VAL A 95 -1.23 10.67 -8.80
N ALA A 96 -2.38 10.54 -9.45
CA ALA A 96 -2.96 11.59 -10.27
C ALA A 96 -3.25 12.86 -9.46
N GLN A 97 -3.81 12.73 -8.25
CA GLN A 97 -4.02 13.86 -7.36
C GLN A 97 -2.70 14.52 -6.95
N LEU A 98 -1.70 13.73 -6.57
CA LEU A 98 -0.37 14.24 -6.23
C LEU A 98 0.32 14.93 -7.41
N ASP A 99 0.15 14.43 -8.64
CA ASP A 99 0.71 15.05 -9.85
C ASP A 99 0.11 16.44 -10.11
N VAL A 100 -1.19 16.63 -9.86
CA VAL A 100 -1.84 17.94 -9.92
C VAL A 100 -1.28 18.89 -8.85
N GLU A 101 -1.14 18.42 -7.61
CA GLU A 101 -0.59 19.23 -6.50
C GLU A 101 0.89 19.60 -6.72
N ILE A 102 1.69 18.68 -7.24
CA ILE A 102 3.09 18.90 -7.61
C ILE A 102 3.19 19.98 -8.69
N ALA A 103 2.38 19.89 -9.75
CA ALA A 103 2.39 20.88 -10.83
C ALA A 103 1.98 22.27 -10.32
N ALA A 104 0.97 22.35 -9.45
CA ALA A 104 0.57 23.61 -8.81
C ALA A 104 1.69 24.19 -7.94
N THR A 105 2.37 23.34 -7.16
CA THR A 105 3.47 23.75 -6.29
C THR A 105 4.68 24.24 -7.10
N GLN A 106 5.01 23.56 -8.20
CA GLN A 106 6.06 23.98 -9.14
C GLN A 106 5.73 25.31 -9.80
N LYS A 107 4.46 25.55 -10.14
CA LYS A 107 4.02 26.85 -10.64
C LYS A 107 4.23 27.96 -9.61
N SER A 108 3.79 27.76 -8.36
CA SER A 108 4.02 28.74 -7.28
C SER A 108 5.51 29.00 -7.02
N MET A 109 6.36 27.96 -7.14
CA MET A 109 7.80 28.14 -7.07
C MET A 109 8.35 29.01 -8.20
N ALA A 110 7.92 28.78 -9.44
CA ALA A 110 8.36 29.55 -10.59
C ALA A 110 7.92 31.00 -10.48
N ASP A 111 6.68 31.25 -10.06
CA ASP A 111 6.16 32.59 -9.83
C ASP A 111 6.98 33.31 -8.73
N ALA A 112 7.25 32.64 -7.61
CA ALA A 112 8.11 33.18 -6.55
C ALA A 112 9.55 33.49 -7.03
N ALA A 113 10.12 32.64 -7.89
CA ALA A 113 11.45 32.85 -8.47
C ALA A 113 11.49 34.07 -9.42
N LEU A 114 10.38 34.43 -10.05
CA LEU A 114 10.27 35.64 -10.88
C LEU A 114 10.08 36.91 -10.05
N ASP A 115 9.44 36.81 -8.89
CA ASP A 115 9.14 37.97 -8.05
C ASP A 115 10.31 38.38 -7.14
N ILE A 116 11.13 37.42 -6.67
CA ILE A 116 12.32 37.73 -5.86
C ILE A 116 13.25 38.74 -6.55
N PRO A 117 13.67 38.58 -7.83
CA PRO A 117 14.50 39.57 -8.52
C PRO A 117 13.81 40.92 -8.70
N LYS A 118 12.49 40.96 -8.92
CA LYS A 118 11.74 42.20 -9.02
C LYS A 118 11.74 42.96 -7.70
N PHE A 119 11.46 42.27 -6.59
CA PHE A 119 11.50 42.85 -5.25
C PHE A 119 12.90 43.30 -4.88
N GLN A 120 13.94 42.56 -5.28
CA GLN A 120 15.33 42.97 -5.09
C GLN A 120 15.64 44.26 -5.85
N GLY A 121 15.20 44.38 -7.10
CA GLY A 121 15.36 45.61 -7.88
C GLY A 121 14.68 46.83 -7.25
N GLU A 122 13.47 46.68 -6.72
CA GLU A 122 12.76 47.77 -6.02
C GLU A 122 13.41 48.10 -4.67
N LEU A 123 13.93 47.10 -3.95
CA LEU A 123 14.72 47.30 -2.73
C LEU A 123 15.99 48.11 -3.01
N ASP A 124 16.72 47.78 -4.07
CA ASP A 124 17.97 48.45 -4.45
C ASP A 124 17.70 49.92 -4.85
N LYS A 125 16.62 50.17 -5.62
CA LYS A 125 16.15 51.53 -5.92
C LYS A 125 15.80 52.31 -4.66
N ALA A 126 15.06 51.71 -3.72
CA ALA A 126 14.68 52.35 -2.46
C ALA A 126 15.91 52.68 -1.58
N LYS A 127 16.90 51.78 -1.52
CA LYS A 127 18.18 52.00 -0.81
C LYS A 127 18.99 53.13 -1.45
N ALA A 128 19.09 53.16 -2.78
CA ALA A 128 19.77 54.23 -3.50
C ALA A 128 19.09 55.60 -3.29
N ALA A 129 17.76 55.66 -3.35
CA ALA A 129 17.00 56.88 -3.10
C ALA A 129 17.17 57.37 -1.65
N LEU A 130 17.16 56.46 -0.67
CA LEU A 130 17.42 56.80 0.73
C LEU A 130 18.83 57.40 0.90
N ALA A 131 19.85 56.78 0.31
CA ALA A 131 21.23 57.27 0.40
C ALA A 131 21.39 58.67 -0.20
N LEU A 132 20.77 58.95 -1.35
CA LEU A 132 20.78 60.27 -1.98
C LEU A 132 20.16 61.35 -1.06
N VAL A 133 18.99 61.06 -0.48
CA VAL A 133 18.28 62.02 0.38
C VAL A 133 19.00 62.23 1.73
N GLN A 134 19.72 61.21 2.22
CA GLN A 134 20.54 61.33 3.43
C GLN A 134 21.85 62.08 3.21
N ALA A 135 22.40 62.06 1.98
CA ALA A 135 23.61 62.81 1.63
C ALA A 135 23.38 64.33 1.57
N ASP A 136 22.14 64.78 1.38
CA ASP A 136 21.76 66.20 1.44
C ASP A 136 21.67 66.70 2.89
N ALA A 137 22.85 66.92 3.49
CA ALA A 137 22.96 67.40 4.87
C ALA A 137 22.30 68.77 5.09
N ALA A 138 22.25 69.63 4.06
CA ALA A 138 21.66 70.95 4.15
C ALA A 138 20.13 70.92 4.29
N ASN A 139 19.47 69.91 3.70
CA ASN A 139 18.01 69.76 3.78
C ASN A 139 17.56 68.58 4.66
N LEU A 140 18.46 68.00 5.46
CA LEU A 140 18.19 66.79 6.25
C LEU A 140 16.91 66.92 7.11
N ALA A 141 16.72 68.06 7.78
CA ALA A 141 15.56 68.33 8.60
C ALA A 141 14.25 68.40 7.79
N LYS A 142 14.29 69.00 6.59
CA LYS A 142 13.14 69.09 5.66
C LYS A 142 12.82 67.72 5.05
N ASN A 143 13.85 66.93 4.80
CA ASN A 143 13.75 65.61 4.17
C ASN A 143 13.34 64.49 5.15
N LYS A 144 13.18 64.78 6.45
CA LYS A 144 12.89 63.77 7.49
C LYS A 144 11.70 62.87 7.12
N ALA A 145 10.58 63.46 6.67
CA ALA A 145 9.40 62.68 6.29
C ALA A 145 9.67 61.74 5.09
N THR A 146 10.47 62.20 4.13
CA THR A 146 10.88 61.41 2.96
C THR A 146 11.82 60.27 3.35
N ILE A 147 12.77 60.53 4.25
CA ILE A 147 13.67 59.51 4.81
C ILE A 147 12.87 58.41 5.51
N ASP A 148 11.89 58.78 6.34
CA ASP A 148 11.06 57.82 7.07
C ASP A 148 10.21 56.97 6.11
N LYS A 149 9.65 57.56 5.03
CA LYS A 149 8.95 56.80 3.97
C LYS A 149 9.84 55.77 3.28
N TRP A 150 11.07 56.14 2.93
CA TRP A 150 11.99 55.19 2.29
C TRP A 150 12.41 54.05 3.22
N LYS A 151 12.60 54.32 4.51
CA LYS A 151 12.86 53.27 5.51
C LYS A 151 11.72 52.27 5.62
N GLU A 152 10.47 52.75 5.63
CA GLU A 152 9.30 51.86 5.64
C GLU A 152 9.17 51.05 4.34
N ALA A 153 9.45 51.67 3.18
CA ALA A 153 9.48 50.96 1.89
C ALA A 153 10.54 49.85 1.86
N ILE A 154 11.75 50.11 2.37
CA ILE A 154 12.82 49.12 2.50
C ILE A 154 12.36 47.92 3.34
N LYS A 155 11.78 48.16 4.52
CA LYS A 155 11.24 47.09 5.38
C LYS A 155 10.15 46.27 4.66
N ALA A 156 9.28 46.94 3.90
CA ALA A 156 8.22 46.27 3.15
C ALA A 156 8.79 45.33 2.07
N TRP A 157 9.79 45.78 1.30
CA TRP A 157 10.45 44.95 0.28
C TRP A 157 11.27 43.80 0.88
N GLU A 158 12.00 44.05 1.99
CA GLU A 158 12.72 43.00 2.72
C GLU A 158 11.74 41.92 3.24
N LYS A 159 10.57 42.32 3.75
CA LYS A 159 9.51 41.40 4.14
C LYS A 159 8.93 40.63 2.95
N ALA A 160 8.76 41.27 1.79
CA ALA A 160 8.26 40.61 0.58
C ALA A 160 9.24 39.54 0.07
N ILE A 161 10.55 39.82 0.08
CA ILE A 161 11.59 38.86 -0.29
C ILE A 161 11.62 37.68 0.69
N ALA A 162 11.61 37.95 1.99
CA ALA A 162 11.56 36.90 3.02
C ALA A 162 10.25 36.08 2.96
N GLY A 163 9.15 36.71 2.56
CA GLY A 163 7.82 36.10 2.42
C GLY A 163 7.59 35.35 1.12
N SER A 164 8.53 35.37 0.16
CA SER A 164 8.40 34.72 -1.16
C SER A 164 8.19 33.20 -1.10
N GLY A 165 8.41 32.57 0.05
CA GLY A 165 8.03 31.18 0.30
C GLY A 165 8.85 30.14 -0.46
N ALA A 166 9.91 30.53 -1.19
CA ALA A 166 10.71 29.63 -2.03
C ALA A 166 11.18 28.35 -1.32
N THR A 167 11.70 28.49 -0.08
CA THR A 167 12.12 27.34 0.74
C THR A 167 10.95 26.50 1.24
N THR A 168 9.79 27.11 1.47
CA THR A 168 8.56 26.43 1.88
C THR A 168 7.99 25.59 0.74
N TYR A 169 7.94 26.14 -0.48
CA TYR A 169 7.50 25.40 -1.65
C TYR A 169 8.47 24.25 -1.99
N GLN A 170 9.79 24.46 -1.88
CA GLN A 170 10.76 23.39 -2.08
C GLN A 170 10.55 22.23 -1.10
N ARG A 171 10.32 22.52 0.19
CA ARG A 171 9.99 21.49 1.19
C ARG A 171 8.67 20.77 0.88
N ALA A 172 7.66 21.51 0.44
CA ALA A 172 6.37 20.93 0.05
C ALA A 172 6.53 19.99 -1.15
N LEU A 173 7.26 20.41 -2.18
CA LEU A 173 7.56 19.61 -3.37
C LEU A 173 8.28 18.31 -3.01
N THR A 174 9.32 18.37 -2.18
CA THR A 174 10.05 17.17 -1.72
C THR A 174 9.12 16.20 -0.99
N ARG A 175 8.22 16.70 -0.13
CA ARG A 175 7.23 15.85 0.58
C ARG A 175 6.25 15.21 -0.40
N GLN A 176 5.68 15.97 -1.32
CA GLN A 176 4.75 15.45 -2.33
C GLN A 176 5.39 14.38 -3.21
N GLN A 177 6.62 14.62 -3.69
CA GLN A 177 7.38 13.64 -4.47
C GLN A 177 7.66 12.36 -3.67
N THR A 178 7.97 12.49 -2.38
CA THR A 178 8.15 11.34 -1.48
C THR A 178 6.86 10.52 -1.35
N TYR A 179 5.72 11.17 -1.10
CA TYR A 179 4.43 10.48 -1.00
C TYR A 179 4.02 9.82 -2.31
N ARG A 180 4.30 10.47 -3.44
CA ARG A 180 4.09 9.88 -4.77
C ARG A 180 4.91 8.62 -4.96
N GLY A 181 6.19 8.65 -4.61
CA GLY A 181 7.07 7.48 -4.65
C GLY A 181 6.58 6.35 -3.74
N GLN A 182 6.12 6.67 -2.54
CA GLN A 182 5.55 5.70 -1.61
C GLN A 182 4.27 5.05 -2.17
N ALA A 183 3.37 5.83 -2.77
CA ALA A 183 2.14 5.29 -3.38
C ALA A 183 2.46 4.28 -4.49
N LEU A 184 3.43 4.58 -5.35
CA LEU A 184 3.90 3.66 -6.40
C LEU A 184 4.55 2.41 -5.80
N ALA A 185 5.40 2.57 -4.78
CA ALA A 185 6.07 1.46 -4.11
C ALA A 185 5.07 0.51 -3.43
N GLN A 186 3.97 1.02 -2.86
CA GLN A 186 2.90 0.19 -2.29
C GLN A 186 2.30 -0.75 -3.33
N TYR A 187 2.03 -0.27 -4.55
CA TYR A 187 1.53 -1.13 -5.63
C TYR A 187 2.57 -2.17 -6.06
N THR A 188 3.84 -1.77 -6.22
CA THR A 188 4.92 -2.70 -6.56
C THR A 188 5.11 -3.79 -5.49
N ASN A 189 4.99 -3.43 -4.21
CA ASN A 189 5.05 -4.39 -3.10
C ASN A 189 3.85 -5.35 -3.14
N ALA A 190 2.63 -4.85 -3.35
CA ALA A 190 1.45 -5.70 -3.51
C ALA A 190 1.58 -6.68 -4.69
N GLN A 191 2.19 -6.26 -5.80
CA GLN A 191 2.49 -7.17 -6.92
C GLN A 191 3.46 -8.28 -6.51
N ARG A 192 4.51 -7.93 -5.74
CA ARG A 192 5.48 -8.89 -5.22
C ARG A 192 4.81 -9.88 -4.25
N ASP A 193 4.00 -9.39 -3.33
CA ASP A 193 3.29 -10.23 -2.35
C ASP A 193 2.36 -11.24 -3.04
N VAL A 194 1.68 -10.82 -4.12
CA VAL A 194 0.86 -11.73 -4.94
C VAL A 194 1.72 -12.80 -5.62
N LYS A 195 2.89 -12.43 -6.16
CA LYS A 195 3.82 -13.38 -6.79
C LYS A 195 4.38 -14.39 -5.78
N ASP A 196 4.82 -13.91 -4.63
CA ASP A 196 5.38 -14.74 -3.56
C ASP A 196 4.29 -15.64 -2.94
N GLY A 197 3.09 -15.10 -2.77
CA GLY A 197 1.91 -15.85 -2.35
C GLY A 197 1.53 -16.97 -3.32
N LEU A 198 1.67 -16.76 -4.63
CA LEU A 198 1.49 -17.82 -5.63
C LEU A 198 2.55 -18.91 -5.47
N ALA A 199 3.83 -18.54 -5.37
CA ALA A 199 4.93 -19.48 -5.23
C ALA A 199 4.79 -20.35 -3.97
N MET A 200 4.43 -19.72 -2.84
CA MET A 200 4.14 -20.42 -1.59
C MET A 200 2.96 -21.38 -1.72
N THR A 201 1.87 -20.92 -2.35
CA THR A 201 0.70 -21.76 -2.59
C THR A 201 1.06 -22.96 -3.47
N GLN A 202 1.81 -22.76 -4.55
CA GLN A 202 2.25 -23.84 -5.44
C GLN A 202 3.12 -24.86 -4.71
N LEU A 203 4.04 -24.41 -3.85
CA LEU A 203 4.88 -25.30 -3.05
C LEU A 203 4.04 -26.18 -2.10
N ILE A 204 3.13 -25.56 -1.36
CA ILE A 204 2.26 -26.27 -0.39
C ILE A 204 1.29 -27.21 -1.12
N CYS A 205 0.70 -26.76 -2.22
CA CYS A 205 -0.27 -27.54 -2.98
C CYS A 205 0.35 -28.63 -3.89
N SER A 206 1.67 -28.63 -4.11
CA SER A 206 2.37 -29.68 -4.87
C SER A 206 3.02 -30.73 -3.97
N LYS A 207 3.53 -30.31 -2.81
CA LYS A 207 4.07 -31.20 -1.78
C LYS A 207 2.98 -31.46 -0.75
N GLY A 208 2.13 -32.46 -1.01
CA GLY A 208 1.38 -33.06 0.10
C GLY A 208 2.40 -33.57 1.13
N TYR A 209 2.22 -33.19 2.40
CA TYR A 209 3.02 -33.72 3.50
C TYR A 209 3.06 -35.26 3.44
#